data_AF-A0A6A6XN03-F1
#
_entry.id   AF-A0A6A6XN03-F1
#
_cell.length_a   1.000
_cell.length_b   1.000
_cell.length_c   1.000
_cell.angle_alpha   90.00
_cell.angle_beta   90.00
_cell.angle_gamma   90.00
#
_symmetry.space_group_name_H-M   'P 1'
#
loop_
_entity.id
_entity.type
_entity.pdbx_description
1 polymer ?
#
loop_
_entity_poly.entity_id
_entity_poly.type
_entity_poly.pdbx_seq_one_letter_code
_entity_poly.pdbx_strand_id
1 'polypeptide(L)'
;MSTPSNRQKVRDELLTLAVHGIRVDVPDGWPLPAELNKHVEQVLLAQRTSDTPRSPNASEIVVRRQNFVLRNEDAAINVIEPLLLFCGQNKSAFQGIPKITSDLNINLSQDYLPLELGNIASQLTQPQPDTAIGYLTNFEASQYMPGLESAFSMLDDVFLKGFTLTPTMHFPFLTSQWKSGWGESSMKAECQSACDGSTIVKYLDKFHSVANNRPATAVEGSHVSVTCDMKTISIWIHWKDVDKEGNTIYPMKHLYSAIMRYESQVARARDILHNVLDYATTKRLESIQKALPLFKQHWVKRKGKNTTSNTTPLKPPIRTSVSSPSSGLEISTPSRKSNKRRRTERDDKEYVG
;
A
#
# COMPACT_ATOMS: atom_id res chain seq x y z
N MET A 1 -4.26 22.93 -28.03
CA MET A 1 -4.69 22.56 -26.67
C MET A 1 -3.51 22.71 -25.74
N SER A 2 -3.58 23.66 -24.80
CA SER A 2 -2.52 23.94 -23.83
C SER A 2 -2.46 22.81 -22.81
N THR A 3 -1.27 22.26 -22.57
CA THR A 3 -1.05 21.29 -21.48
C THR A 3 -1.24 22.00 -20.12
N PRO A 4 -2.04 21.43 -19.20
CA PRO A 4 -2.23 22.03 -17.89
C PRO A 4 -0.90 22.09 -17.12
N SER A 5 -0.69 23.20 -16.41
CA SER A 5 0.49 23.37 -15.56
C SER A 5 0.53 22.31 -14.45
N ASN A 6 1.73 21.99 -13.93
CA ASN A 6 1.88 21.02 -12.83
C ASN A 6 1.07 21.41 -11.59
N ARG A 7 0.92 22.71 -11.29
CA ARG A 7 0.09 23.18 -10.18
C ARG A 7 -1.39 22.87 -10.36
N GLN A 8 -1.89 22.97 -11.59
CA GLN A 8 -3.29 22.64 -11.88
C GLN A 8 -3.53 21.15 -11.71
N LYS A 9 -2.64 20.29 -12.23
CA LYS A 9 -2.74 18.84 -12.07
C LYS A 9 -2.79 18.41 -10.61
N VAL A 10 -1.89 18.94 -9.79
CA VAL A 10 -1.85 18.65 -8.34
C VAL A 10 -3.14 19.12 -7.64
N ARG A 11 -3.68 20.28 -8.02
CA ARG A 11 -4.97 20.76 -7.51
C ARG A 11 -6.12 19.82 -7.89
N ASP A 12 -6.15 19.37 -9.14
CA ASP A 12 -7.18 18.45 -9.63
C ASP A 12 -7.07 17.08 -8.93
N GLU A 13 -5.86 16.60 -8.67
CA GLU A 13 -5.60 15.40 -7.87
C GLU A 13 -6.11 15.57 -6.42
N LEU A 14 -5.79 16.68 -5.75
CA LEU A 14 -6.28 16.96 -4.40
C LEU A 14 -7.81 17.03 -4.33
N LEU A 15 -8.45 17.65 -5.32
CA LEU A 15 -9.91 17.70 -5.41
C LEU A 15 -10.51 16.31 -5.62
N THR A 16 -9.89 15.50 -6.48
CA THR A 16 -10.29 14.09 -6.70
C THR A 16 -10.16 13.29 -5.40
N LEU A 17 -9.03 13.39 -4.69
CA LEU A 17 -8.86 12.72 -3.40
C LEU A 17 -9.91 13.18 -2.37
N ALA A 18 -10.21 14.49 -2.33
CA ALA A 18 -11.17 15.05 -1.39
C ALA A 18 -12.60 14.52 -1.61
N VAL A 19 -13.05 14.37 -2.87
CA VAL A 19 -14.37 13.78 -3.13
C VAL A 19 -14.43 12.31 -2.76
N HIS A 20 -13.31 11.59 -2.65
CA HIS A 20 -13.26 10.22 -2.12
C HIS A 20 -13.06 10.14 -0.59
N GLY A 21 -13.22 11.27 0.11
CA GLY A 21 -13.03 11.33 1.56
C GLY A 21 -11.57 11.28 2.01
N ILE A 22 -10.60 11.29 1.08
CA ILE A 22 -9.18 11.27 1.41
C ILE A 22 -8.75 12.71 1.75
N ARG A 23 -8.09 12.90 2.89
CA ARG A 23 -7.64 14.22 3.36
C ARG A 23 -6.12 14.22 3.48
N VAL A 24 -5.46 14.87 2.52
CA VAL A 24 -4.00 14.96 2.42
C VAL A 24 -3.49 16.05 3.37
N ASP A 25 -2.43 15.75 4.12
CA ASP A 25 -1.74 16.68 5.02
C ASP A 25 -2.70 17.47 5.92
N VAL A 26 -3.47 16.73 6.73
CA VAL A 26 -4.38 17.38 7.69
C VAL A 26 -3.57 18.20 8.71
N PRO A 27 -4.08 19.37 9.13
CA PRO A 27 -3.33 20.28 10.00
C PRO A 27 -2.99 19.64 11.35
N ASP A 28 -1.96 20.16 12.02
CA ASP A 28 -1.51 19.66 13.33
C ASP A 28 -2.64 19.64 14.38
N GLY A 29 -3.56 20.61 14.32
CA GLY A 29 -4.74 20.68 15.17
C GLY A 29 -5.83 19.63 14.88
N TRP A 30 -5.72 18.86 13.79
CA TRP A 30 -6.63 17.75 13.52
C TRP A 30 -6.39 16.64 14.56
N PRO A 31 -7.39 16.29 15.38
CA PRO A 31 -7.20 15.34 16.46
C PRO A 31 -6.97 13.93 15.91
N LEU A 32 -5.97 13.24 16.44
CA LEU A 32 -5.86 11.79 16.28
C LEU A 32 -6.83 11.12 17.27
N PRO A 33 -7.48 10.00 16.90
CA PRO A 33 -8.20 9.16 17.86
C PRO A 33 -7.30 8.84 19.06
N ALA A 34 -7.84 8.89 20.29
CA ALA A 34 -7.02 8.87 21.51
C ALA A 34 -6.05 7.67 21.59
N GLU A 35 -6.51 6.48 21.19
CA GLU A 35 -5.67 5.27 21.13
C GLU A 35 -4.55 5.37 20.08
N LEU A 36 -4.82 5.98 18.93
CA LEU A 36 -3.83 6.20 17.87
C LEU A 36 -2.83 7.27 18.27
N ASN A 37 -3.29 8.36 18.91
CA ASN A 37 -2.40 9.38 19.46
C ASN A 37 -1.42 8.78 20.46
N LYS A 38 -1.94 7.99 21.41
CA LYS A 38 -1.11 7.26 22.38
C LYS A 38 -0.12 6.33 21.69
N HIS A 39 -0.55 5.60 20.66
CA HIS A 39 0.34 4.73 19.89
C HIS A 39 1.44 5.51 19.17
N VAL A 40 1.10 6.64 18.52
CA VAL A 40 2.07 7.52 17.85
C VAL A 40 3.11 8.03 18.85
N GLU A 41 2.69 8.58 19.98
CA GLU A 41 3.59 9.17 20.98
C GLU A 41 4.46 8.13 21.69
N GLN A 42 3.88 7.00 22.08
CA GLN A 42 4.53 6.02 22.95
C GLN A 42 5.26 4.91 22.20
N VAL A 43 4.92 4.69 20.92
CA VAL A 43 5.53 3.63 20.10
C VAL A 43 6.26 4.22 18.92
N LEU A 44 5.58 4.92 18.02
CA LEU A 44 6.18 5.34 16.75
C LEU A 44 7.24 6.43 16.94
N LEU A 45 6.92 7.44 17.75
CA LEU A 45 7.79 8.57 18.07
C LEU A 45 8.62 8.35 19.34
N ALA A 46 8.60 7.15 19.93
CA ALA A 46 9.45 6.86 21.07
C ALA A 46 10.94 7.09 20.72
N GLN A 47 11.71 7.63 21.65
CA GLN A 47 13.16 7.66 21.51
C GLN A 47 13.69 6.24 21.75
N ARG A 48 14.53 5.76 20.83
CA ARG A 48 15.23 4.50 21.02
C ARG A 48 16.32 4.72 22.08
N THR A 49 16.54 3.73 22.95
CA THR A 49 17.52 3.79 24.03
C THR A 49 18.93 4.08 23.49
N SER A 50 19.76 4.80 24.25
CA SER A 50 21.14 5.16 23.89
C SER A 50 22.01 3.98 23.48
N ASP A 51 21.69 2.80 23.97
CA ASP A 51 22.44 1.56 23.75
C ASP A 51 22.11 0.90 22.41
N THR A 52 21.12 1.43 21.69
CA THR A 52 20.86 1.03 20.30
C THR A 52 21.88 1.72 19.39
N PRO A 53 22.73 0.98 18.67
CA PRO A 53 23.70 1.58 17.76
C PRO A 53 23.01 2.50 16.75
N ARG A 54 23.49 3.75 16.64
CA ARG A 54 23.02 4.67 15.60
C ARG A 54 23.21 4.02 14.23
N SER A 55 22.19 4.11 13.38
CA SER A 55 22.25 3.49 12.07
C SER A 55 23.38 4.10 11.23
N PRO A 56 24.39 3.31 10.79
CA PRO A 56 25.47 3.82 9.95
C PRO A 56 24.94 4.34 8.60
N ASN A 57 23.76 3.89 8.19
CA ASN A 57 23.10 4.31 6.96
C ASN A 57 22.74 5.79 6.93
N ALA A 58 22.57 6.47 8.09
CA ALA A 58 22.22 7.88 8.11
C ALA A 58 23.33 8.76 7.51
N SER A 59 24.59 8.52 7.91
CA SER A 59 25.76 9.16 7.32
C SER A 59 25.88 8.83 5.83
N GLU A 60 25.68 7.56 5.46
CA GLU A 60 25.76 7.13 4.07
C GLU A 60 24.70 7.82 3.18
N ILE A 61 23.47 8.00 3.68
CA ILE A 61 22.42 8.76 2.98
C ILE A 61 22.87 10.20 2.74
N VAL A 62 23.44 10.86 3.76
CA VAL A 62 23.89 12.26 3.66
C VAL A 62 25.00 12.41 2.60
N VAL A 63 25.95 11.47 2.58
CA VAL A 63 27.04 11.45 1.60
C VAL A 63 26.49 11.15 0.21
N ARG A 64 25.74 10.05 0.04
CA ARG A 64 25.26 9.61 -1.27
C ARG A 64 24.29 10.60 -1.88
N ARG A 65 23.36 11.20 -1.12
CA ARG A 65 22.34 12.09 -1.71
C ARG A 65 22.96 13.20 -2.55
N GLN A 66 24.14 13.72 -2.16
CA GLN A 66 24.80 14.82 -2.88
C GLN A 66 25.05 14.44 -4.35
N ASN A 67 25.35 13.17 -4.62
CA ASN A 67 25.63 12.64 -5.95
C ASN A 67 24.36 12.29 -6.74
N PHE A 68 23.20 12.18 -6.07
CA PHE A 68 21.94 11.70 -6.66
C PHE A 68 20.83 12.76 -6.73
N VAL A 69 20.94 13.89 -6.01
CA VAL A 69 19.98 15.00 -6.12
C VAL A 69 19.83 15.52 -7.56
N LEU A 70 20.88 15.41 -8.38
CA LEU A 70 20.87 15.83 -9.79
C LEU A 70 20.59 14.70 -10.79
N ARG A 71 20.40 13.46 -10.32
CA ARG A 71 20.17 12.29 -11.20
C ARG A 71 18.67 12.04 -11.39
N ASN A 72 18.35 11.13 -12.30
CA ASN A 72 16.97 10.67 -12.47
C ASN A 72 16.44 9.96 -11.21
N GLU A 73 15.13 9.92 -11.09
CA GLU A 73 14.39 9.39 -9.94
C GLU A 73 14.80 7.95 -9.60
N ASP A 74 14.78 7.06 -10.60
CA ASP A 74 15.11 5.65 -10.42
C ASP A 74 16.52 5.43 -9.86
N ALA A 75 17.53 6.16 -10.35
CA ALA A 75 18.90 6.02 -9.84
C ALA A 75 19.00 6.49 -8.39
N ALA A 76 18.23 7.52 -8.01
CA ALA A 76 18.22 8.04 -6.66
C ALA A 76 17.49 7.08 -5.69
N ILE A 77 16.36 6.52 -6.12
CA ILE A 77 15.62 5.49 -5.37
C ILE A 77 16.50 4.27 -5.12
N ASN A 78 17.11 3.70 -6.16
CA ASN A 78 17.95 2.49 -6.05
C ASN A 78 19.14 2.62 -5.09
N VAL A 79 19.53 3.84 -4.73
CA VAL A 79 20.66 4.10 -3.83
C VAL A 79 20.21 4.51 -2.44
N ILE A 80 19.17 5.34 -2.33
CA ILE A 80 18.72 5.88 -1.04
C ILE A 80 17.70 4.95 -0.38
N GLU A 81 16.79 4.33 -1.14
CA GLU A 81 15.76 3.44 -0.60
C GLU A 81 16.35 2.31 0.24
N PRO A 82 17.36 1.55 -0.21
CA PRO A 82 17.89 0.44 0.58
C PRO A 82 18.60 0.89 1.87
N LEU A 83 19.03 2.15 1.91
CA LEU A 83 19.65 2.74 3.10
C LEU A 83 18.61 3.29 4.08
N LEU A 84 17.47 3.78 3.57
CA LEU A 84 16.41 4.41 4.36
C LEU A 84 15.36 3.41 4.85
N LEU A 85 14.96 2.48 4.01
CA LEU A 85 13.89 1.51 4.27
C LEU A 85 14.47 0.14 4.61
N PHE A 86 13.61 -0.88 4.53
CA PHE A 86 13.87 -2.23 4.96
C PHE A 86 13.58 -3.21 3.82
N CYS A 87 14.27 -4.34 3.82
CA CYS A 87 13.97 -5.42 2.90
C CYS A 87 13.86 -6.75 3.64
N GLY A 88 13.15 -7.70 3.03
CA GLY A 88 13.05 -9.06 3.53
C GLY A 88 14.27 -9.91 3.22
N GLN A 89 14.42 -11.03 3.92
CA GLN A 89 15.45 -12.03 3.62
C GLN A 89 15.40 -12.56 2.18
N ASN A 90 14.22 -12.49 1.55
CA ASN A 90 14.00 -12.84 0.15
C ASN A 90 14.73 -11.88 -0.82
N LYS A 91 15.02 -10.64 -0.39
CA LYS A 91 15.78 -9.66 -1.18
C LYS A 91 17.25 -9.56 -0.75
N SER A 92 17.55 -9.79 0.53
CA SER A 92 18.92 -9.76 1.07
C SER A 92 19.13 -10.85 2.12
N ALA A 93 19.93 -11.87 1.81
CA ALA A 93 20.14 -13.00 2.73
C ALA A 93 20.82 -12.60 4.05
N PHE A 94 21.74 -11.62 4.01
CA PHE A 94 22.56 -11.24 5.18
C PHE A 94 21.99 -10.08 6.00
N GLN A 95 21.20 -9.20 5.38
CA GLN A 95 20.68 -7.99 6.03
C GLN A 95 19.15 -7.91 6.03
N GLY A 96 18.49 -8.83 5.33
CA GLY A 96 17.04 -8.87 5.24
C GLY A 96 16.39 -9.28 6.55
N ILE A 97 15.24 -8.71 6.82
CA ILE A 97 14.45 -9.00 8.02
C ILE A 97 13.61 -10.26 7.77
N PRO A 98 13.57 -11.22 8.70
CA PRO A 98 12.72 -12.40 8.57
C PRO A 98 11.24 -12.04 8.40
N LYS A 99 10.48 -12.91 7.72
CA LYS A 99 9.00 -12.85 7.59
C LYS A 99 8.43 -11.65 6.85
N ILE A 100 9.25 -10.69 6.41
CA ILE A 100 8.79 -9.55 5.61
C ILE A 100 9.30 -9.66 4.17
N THR A 101 8.70 -8.88 3.28
CA THR A 101 9.17 -8.67 1.90
C THR A 101 9.05 -7.17 1.59
N SER A 102 9.85 -6.71 0.62
CA SER A 102 9.76 -5.36 0.06
C SER A 102 9.64 -5.49 -1.45
N ASP A 103 8.54 -5.03 -2.03
CA ASP A 103 8.33 -5.09 -3.48
C ASP A 103 8.14 -3.69 -4.06
N LEU A 104 8.63 -3.55 -5.29
CA LEU A 104 8.60 -2.30 -6.03
C LEU A 104 7.37 -2.22 -6.92
N ASN A 105 6.76 -1.04 -7.01
CA ASN A 105 5.70 -0.71 -7.97
C ASN A 105 4.53 -1.71 -7.95
N ILE A 106 4.15 -2.21 -6.78
CA ILE A 106 3.04 -3.18 -6.68
C ILE A 106 1.70 -2.48 -6.86
N ASN A 107 0.82 -3.10 -7.64
CA ASN A 107 -0.56 -2.63 -7.77
C ASN A 107 -1.38 -3.05 -6.55
N LEU A 108 -1.95 -2.07 -5.83
CA LEU A 108 -2.95 -2.34 -4.81
C LEU A 108 -4.32 -2.59 -5.46
N SER A 109 -5.11 -3.50 -4.88
CA SER A 109 -6.43 -3.83 -5.43
C SER A 109 -7.39 -2.65 -5.36
N GLN A 110 -8.05 -2.37 -6.49
CA GLN A 110 -9.06 -1.33 -6.63
C GLN A 110 -10.32 -1.58 -5.77
N ASP A 111 -10.56 -2.82 -5.34
CA ASP A 111 -11.69 -3.17 -4.45
C ASP A 111 -11.64 -2.41 -3.11
N TYR A 112 -10.43 -1.99 -2.72
CA TYR A 112 -10.18 -1.25 -1.49
C TYR A 112 -9.96 0.25 -1.73
N LEU A 113 -10.26 0.78 -2.92
CA LEU A 113 -10.32 2.24 -3.12
C LEU A 113 -11.49 2.84 -2.32
N PRO A 114 -11.31 3.97 -1.62
CA PRO A 114 -12.42 4.71 -1.03
C PRO A 114 -13.51 5.04 -2.06
N LEU A 115 -14.77 4.95 -1.62
CA LEU A 115 -15.91 5.31 -2.47
C LEU A 115 -16.00 6.84 -2.60
N GLU A 116 -16.55 7.29 -3.72
CA GLU A 116 -16.85 8.70 -3.93
C GLU A 116 -17.94 9.18 -2.95
N LEU A 117 -17.77 10.39 -2.42
CA LEU A 117 -18.73 11.12 -1.61
C LEU A 117 -19.50 12.07 -2.52
N GLY A 118 -20.79 11.81 -2.69
CA GLY A 118 -21.69 12.65 -3.50
C GLY A 118 -21.83 12.19 -4.95
N ASN A 119 -22.05 13.15 -5.85
CA ASN A 119 -22.47 12.92 -7.25
C ASN A 119 -21.44 13.46 -8.28
N ILE A 120 -20.19 13.71 -7.88
CA ILE A 120 -19.16 14.27 -8.77
C ILE A 120 -18.31 13.14 -9.30
N ALA A 121 -18.75 12.54 -10.42
CA ALA A 121 -18.07 11.41 -11.04
C ALA A 121 -16.56 11.69 -11.21
N SER A 122 -15.77 11.10 -10.32
CA SER A 122 -14.31 11.17 -10.35
C SER A 122 -13.76 9.77 -10.08
N GLN A 123 -12.66 9.42 -10.73
CA GLN A 123 -12.09 8.09 -10.60
C GLN A 123 -10.68 8.19 -10.04
N LEU A 124 -10.47 7.56 -8.88
CA LEU A 124 -9.12 7.33 -8.36
C LEU A 124 -8.35 6.41 -9.30
N THR A 125 -7.09 6.76 -9.55
CA THR A 125 -6.16 5.86 -10.22
C THR A 125 -5.87 4.65 -9.34
N GLN A 126 -5.45 3.54 -9.95
CA GLN A 126 -4.99 2.39 -9.19
C GLN A 126 -3.81 2.82 -8.29
N PRO A 127 -3.87 2.57 -6.97
CA PRO A 127 -2.76 2.91 -6.08
C PRO A 127 -1.57 1.98 -6.37
N GLN A 128 -0.40 2.58 -6.46
CA GLN A 128 0.85 1.91 -6.81
C GLN A 128 1.99 2.60 -6.04
N PRO A 129 2.30 2.16 -4.81
CA PRO A 129 3.48 2.63 -4.11
C PRO A 129 4.76 2.23 -4.86
N ASP A 130 5.73 3.13 -4.92
CA ASP A 130 7.06 2.82 -5.48
C ASP A 130 7.72 1.67 -4.71
N THR A 131 7.49 1.61 -3.39
CA THR A 131 7.88 0.50 -2.53
C THR A 131 6.79 0.21 -1.53
N ALA A 132 6.45 -1.07 -1.36
CA ALA A 132 5.60 -1.54 -0.28
C ALA A 132 6.33 -2.62 0.52
N ILE A 133 6.21 -2.55 1.84
CA ILE A 133 6.75 -3.53 2.78
C ILE A 133 5.59 -4.16 3.52
N GLY A 134 5.54 -5.49 3.45
CA GLY A 134 4.51 -6.31 4.06
C GLY A 134 5.09 -7.65 4.52
N TYR A 135 4.21 -8.56 4.90
CA TYR A 135 4.61 -9.90 5.32
C TYR A 135 4.78 -10.84 4.11
N LEU A 136 5.86 -11.62 4.16
CA LEU A 136 6.26 -12.59 3.16
C LEU A 136 5.24 -13.73 3.06
N THR A 137 4.76 -14.02 1.86
CA THR A 137 3.86 -15.16 1.62
C THR A 137 4.63 -16.48 1.69
N ASN A 138 3.96 -17.57 2.02
CA ASN A 138 4.53 -18.92 1.93
C ASN A 138 4.93 -19.27 0.50
N PHE A 139 4.17 -18.79 -0.49
CA PHE A 139 4.53 -19.02 -1.89
C PHE A 139 5.91 -18.44 -2.20
N GLU A 140 6.16 -17.18 -1.86
CA GLU A 140 7.46 -16.55 -2.06
C GLU A 140 8.55 -17.19 -1.19
N ALA A 141 8.26 -17.45 0.08
CA ALA A 141 9.21 -18.05 1.00
C ALA A 141 9.71 -19.43 0.53
N SER A 142 8.85 -20.21 -0.12
CA SER A 142 9.15 -21.55 -0.63
C SER A 142 10.05 -21.57 -1.87
N GLN A 143 10.29 -20.43 -2.53
CA GLN A 143 11.16 -20.34 -3.70
C GLN A 143 12.67 -20.39 -3.37
N TYR A 144 13.02 -20.36 -2.08
CA TYR A 144 14.39 -20.30 -1.59
C TYR A 144 14.85 -21.65 -1.01
N MET A 145 16.17 -21.88 -0.97
CA MET A 145 16.78 -23.10 -0.43
C MET A 145 17.92 -22.76 0.56
N PRO A 146 17.77 -23.03 1.87
CA PRO A 146 16.55 -23.52 2.52
C PRO A 146 15.40 -22.52 2.42
N GLY A 147 14.15 -23.01 2.54
CA GLY A 147 12.96 -22.14 2.51
C GLY A 147 13.02 -21.09 3.61
N LEU A 148 12.57 -19.87 3.28
CA LEU A 148 12.51 -18.77 4.24
C LEU A 148 11.32 -18.93 5.20
N GLU A 149 11.36 -18.25 6.33
CA GLU A 149 10.24 -18.22 7.26
C GLU A 149 9.17 -17.22 6.80
N SER A 150 7.92 -17.67 6.70
CA SER A 150 6.75 -16.81 6.44
C SER A 150 6.07 -16.39 7.76
N ALA A 151 5.38 -15.26 7.72
CA ALA A 151 4.60 -14.77 8.86
C ALA A 151 3.32 -15.59 9.12
N PHE A 152 2.87 -16.39 8.15
CA PHE A 152 1.61 -17.13 8.19
C PHE A 152 1.85 -18.62 7.90
N SER A 153 0.92 -19.49 8.29
CA SER A 153 0.99 -20.89 7.88
C SER A 153 0.55 -21.07 6.42
N MET A 154 0.91 -22.19 5.79
CA MET A 154 0.45 -22.49 4.43
C MET A 154 -1.09 -22.51 4.30
N LEU A 155 -1.81 -22.95 5.34
CA LEU A 155 -3.27 -22.95 5.38
C LEU A 155 -3.85 -21.53 5.55
N ASP A 156 -3.13 -20.64 6.22
CA ASP A 156 -3.48 -19.23 6.31
C ASP A 156 -3.33 -18.55 4.95
N ASP A 157 -2.21 -18.77 4.26
CA ASP A 157 -1.93 -18.25 2.92
C ASP A 157 -3.01 -18.65 1.90
N VAL A 158 -3.36 -19.94 1.84
CA VAL A 158 -4.40 -20.44 0.92
C VAL A 158 -5.73 -19.72 1.15
N PHE A 159 -6.07 -19.46 2.42
CA PHE A 159 -7.28 -18.73 2.76
C PHE A 159 -7.17 -17.23 2.39
N LEU A 160 -6.05 -16.60 2.71
CA LEU A 160 -5.80 -15.17 2.47
C LEU A 160 -5.77 -14.83 0.97
N LYS A 161 -5.50 -15.78 0.07
CA LYS A 161 -5.67 -15.59 -1.39
C LYS A 161 -7.08 -15.10 -1.79
N GLY A 162 -8.11 -15.43 -0.99
CA GLY A 162 -9.48 -14.96 -1.20
C GLY A 162 -9.79 -13.58 -0.61
N PHE A 163 -8.81 -12.92 0.03
CA PHE A 163 -8.88 -11.60 0.66
C PHE A 163 -7.54 -10.86 0.45
N THR A 164 -7.26 -10.55 -0.81
CA THR A 164 -5.92 -10.12 -1.26
C THR A 164 -5.92 -8.63 -1.58
N LEU A 165 -5.00 -7.86 -0.97
CA LEU A 165 -4.71 -6.49 -1.39
C LEU A 165 -3.73 -6.47 -2.58
N THR A 166 -2.72 -7.34 -2.53
CA THR A 166 -1.69 -7.57 -3.56
C THR A 166 -1.30 -9.06 -3.54
N PRO A 167 -1.04 -9.68 -4.70
CA PRO A 167 -0.75 -11.12 -4.77
C PRO A 167 0.59 -11.54 -4.16
N THR A 168 1.53 -10.61 -3.97
CA THR A 168 2.93 -10.93 -3.57
C THR A 168 3.18 -10.78 -2.08
N MET A 169 2.36 -10.00 -1.35
CA MET A 169 2.57 -9.76 0.08
C MET A 169 1.26 -9.72 0.87
N HIS A 170 1.35 -10.00 2.16
CA HIS A 170 0.24 -9.89 3.09
C HIS A 170 0.37 -8.65 3.97
N PHE A 171 -0.76 -7.96 4.20
CA PHE A 171 -0.89 -6.82 5.12
C PHE A 171 0.29 -5.81 5.12
N PRO A 172 0.48 -5.03 4.04
CA PRO A 172 1.48 -3.97 4.01
C PRO A 172 1.42 -3.10 5.28
N PHE A 173 2.58 -2.77 5.86
CA PHE A 173 2.72 -1.89 7.03
C PHE A 173 3.48 -0.61 6.74
N LEU A 174 4.23 -0.56 5.65
CA LEU A 174 4.96 0.62 5.21
C LEU A 174 4.87 0.74 3.69
N THR A 175 4.58 1.93 3.20
CA THR A 175 4.73 2.27 1.78
C THR A 175 5.60 3.49 1.61
N SER A 176 6.18 3.67 0.43
CA SER A 176 6.87 4.91 0.09
C SER A 176 6.56 5.39 -1.31
N GLN A 177 6.57 6.71 -1.46
CA GLN A 177 6.51 7.43 -2.73
C GLN A 177 7.72 8.34 -2.84
N TRP A 178 8.39 8.30 -3.97
CA TRP A 178 9.63 9.01 -4.23
C TRP A 178 9.42 10.00 -5.37
N LYS A 179 10.15 11.11 -5.32
CA LYS A 179 10.26 12.07 -6.41
C LYS A 179 11.71 12.51 -6.57
N SER A 180 12.09 12.81 -7.81
CA SER A 180 13.35 13.49 -8.07
C SER A 180 13.37 14.91 -7.49
N GLY A 181 14.56 15.38 -7.06
CA GLY A 181 14.71 16.69 -6.43
C GLY A 181 14.50 17.91 -7.35
N TRP A 182 14.27 17.69 -8.64
CA TRP A 182 14.06 18.72 -9.69
C TRP A 182 12.81 18.49 -10.55
N GLY A 183 12.09 17.38 -10.32
CA GLY A 183 10.97 16.95 -11.15
C GLY A 183 9.63 17.38 -10.56
N GLU A 184 8.76 16.39 -10.38
CA GLU A 184 7.41 16.60 -9.84
C GLU A 184 7.47 17.00 -8.36
N SER A 185 6.51 17.82 -7.91
CA SER A 185 6.52 18.37 -6.54
C SER A 185 6.33 17.29 -5.48
N SER A 186 6.88 17.50 -4.27
CA SER A 186 6.61 16.67 -3.07
C SER A 186 5.12 16.41 -2.87
N MET A 187 4.30 17.42 -3.13
CA MET A 187 2.83 17.35 -3.07
C MET A 187 2.24 16.23 -3.92
N LYS A 188 2.87 15.85 -5.04
CA LYS A 188 2.41 14.73 -5.86
C LYS A 188 2.69 13.39 -5.18
N ALA A 189 3.88 13.22 -4.60
CA ALA A 189 4.15 12.04 -3.76
C ALA A 189 3.22 11.98 -2.56
N GLU A 190 2.86 13.12 -1.96
CA GLU A 190 1.88 13.20 -0.87
C GLU A 190 0.48 12.75 -1.34
N CYS A 191 0.00 13.23 -2.48
CA CYS A 191 -1.26 12.77 -3.09
C CYS A 191 -1.26 11.26 -3.37
N GLN A 192 -0.20 10.76 -4.01
CA GLN A 192 -0.06 9.32 -4.30
C GLN A 192 -0.02 8.51 -3.00
N SER A 193 0.75 8.98 -2.02
CA SER A 193 0.89 8.32 -0.73
C SER A 193 -0.42 8.31 0.06
N ALA A 194 -1.25 9.35 -0.03
CA ALA A 194 -2.56 9.39 0.58
C ALA A 194 -3.54 8.40 -0.09
N CYS A 195 -3.46 8.26 -1.43
CA CYS A 195 -4.24 7.27 -2.17
C CYS A 195 -3.85 5.83 -1.75
N ASP A 196 -2.56 5.53 -1.70
CA ASP A 196 -2.03 4.23 -1.26
C ASP A 196 -2.46 3.94 0.18
N GLY A 197 -2.22 4.90 1.09
CA GLY A 197 -2.52 4.76 2.51
C GLY A 197 -4.00 4.56 2.78
N SER A 198 -4.88 5.34 2.16
CA SER A 198 -6.34 5.19 2.30
C SER A 198 -6.84 3.81 1.85
N THR A 199 -6.22 3.26 0.80
CA THR A 199 -6.54 1.93 0.26
C THR A 199 -6.14 0.83 1.25
N ILE A 200 -4.94 0.93 1.82
CA ILE A 200 -4.45 0.00 2.85
C ILE A 200 -5.30 0.09 4.12
N VAL A 201 -5.63 1.31 4.56
CA VAL A 201 -6.49 1.55 5.73
C VAL A 201 -7.87 0.90 5.53
N LYS A 202 -8.50 1.06 4.36
CA LYS A 202 -9.79 0.40 4.06
C LYS A 202 -9.67 -1.13 4.04
N TYR A 203 -8.56 -1.67 3.53
CA TYR A 203 -8.26 -3.11 3.57
C TYR A 203 -8.14 -3.64 5.01
N LEU A 204 -7.38 -2.95 5.87
CA LEU A 204 -7.19 -3.31 7.28
C LEU A 204 -8.49 -3.18 8.07
N ASP A 205 -9.25 -2.10 7.86
CA ASP A 205 -10.56 -1.89 8.46
C ASP A 205 -11.50 -3.05 8.12
N LYS A 206 -11.52 -3.47 6.85
CA LYS A 206 -12.35 -4.61 6.42
C LYS A 206 -11.95 -5.91 7.11
N PHE A 207 -10.65 -6.19 7.18
CA PHE A 207 -10.13 -7.39 7.84
C PHE A 207 -10.53 -7.45 9.31
N HIS A 208 -10.14 -6.43 10.09
CA HIS A 208 -10.42 -6.39 11.52
C HIS A 208 -11.91 -6.30 11.80
N SER A 209 -12.68 -5.61 10.95
CA SER A 209 -14.13 -5.51 11.14
C SER A 209 -14.89 -6.81 10.92
N VAL A 210 -14.43 -7.63 9.99
CA VAL A 210 -14.96 -9.00 9.82
C VAL A 210 -14.49 -9.89 10.97
N ALA A 211 -13.20 -9.84 11.31
CA ALA A 211 -12.63 -10.69 12.35
C ALA A 211 -13.33 -10.49 13.69
N ASN A 212 -13.44 -9.24 14.12
CA ASN A 212 -13.87 -8.89 15.47
C ASN A 212 -15.37 -8.58 15.58
N ASN A 213 -16.12 -8.57 14.48
CA ASN A 213 -17.53 -8.13 14.42
C ASN A 213 -17.79 -6.75 15.09
N ARG A 214 -16.79 -5.87 15.05
CA ARG A 214 -16.83 -4.47 15.47
C ARG A 214 -16.00 -3.64 14.49
N PRO A 215 -16.17 -2.32 14.37
CA PRO A 215 -15.21 -1.50 13.63
C PRO A 215 -13.76 -1.78 14.09
N ALA A 216 -12.81 -1.70 13.17
CA ALA A 216 -11.39 -1.73 13.51
C ALA A 216 -11.06 -0.57 14.47
N THR A 217 -10.18 -0.81 15.43
CA THR A 217 -9.58 0.29 16.19
C THR A 217 -8.75 1.15 15.25
N ALA A 218 -8.56 2.42 15.59
CA ALA A 218 -7.73 3.33 14.80
C ALA A 218 -6.29 2.80 14.67
N VAL A 219 -5.78 2.10 15.68
CA VAL A 219 -4.45 1.48 15.64
C VAL A 219 -4.43 0.25 14.71
N GLU A 220 -5.39 -0.67 14.83
CA GLU A 220 -5.50 -1.85 13.94
C GLU A 220 -5.67 -1.46 12.47
N GLY A 221 -6.43 -0.40 12.20
CA GLY A 221 -6.71 0.10 10.85
C GLY A 221 -5.68 1.08 10.30
N SER A 222 -4.67 1.49 11.08
CA SER A 222 -3.70 2.51 10.65
C SER A 222 -2.62 1.97 9.71
N HIS A 223 -2.06 2.88 8.90
CA HIS A 223 -0.95 2.62 7.99
C HIS A 223 0.08 3.75 8.07
N VAL A 224 1.37 3.44 7.89
CA VAL A 224 2.45 4.42 7.84
C VAL A 224 3.00 4.49 6.43
N SER A 225 3.26 5.70 5.95
CA SER A 225 3.95 5.88 4.67
C SER A 225 5.10 6.88 4.76
N VAL A 226 5.95 6.86 3.75
CA VAL A 226 7.07 7.76 3.58
C VAL A 226 6.95 8.47 2.23
N THR A 227 7.19 9.77 2.21
CA THR A 227 7.48 10.49 0.96
C THR A 227 8.91 10.99 0.98
N CYS A 228 9.58 10.99 -0.17
CA CYS A 228 10.95 11.49 -0.27
C CYS A 228 11.20 12.18 -1.62
N ASP A 229 11.64 13.43 -1.58
CA ASP A 229 11.97 14.23 -2.77
C ASP A 229 13.50 14.41 -2.96
N MET A 230 14.30 13.51 -2.39
CA MET A 230 15.77 13.55 -2.29
C MET A 230 16.34 14.71 -1.46
N LYS A 231 15.53 15.69 -1.06
CA LYS A 231 15.91 16.77 -0.16
C LYS A 231 15.38 16.54 1.24
N THR A 232 14.17 16.02 1.32
CA THR A 232 13.39 15.80 2.52
C THR A 232 12.82 14.39 2.53
N ILE A 233 12.75 13.81 3.72
CA ILE A 233 11.98 12.61 4.03
C ILE A 233 10.81 13.08 4.89
N SER A 234 9.59 12.66 4.57
CA SER A 234 8.41 12.91 5.40
C SER A 234 7.74 11.58 5.74
N ILE A 235 7.43 11.39 7.01
CA ILE A 235 6.77 10.19 7.54
C ILE A 235 5.32 10.57 7.90
N TRP A 236 4.37 9.77 7.44
CA TRP A 236 2.94 10.05 7.54
C TRP A 236 2.21 8.90 8.23
N ILE A 237 1.14 9.23 8.96
CA ILE A 237 0.18 8.25 9.48
C ILE A 237 -1.16 8.43 8.76
N HIS A 238 -1.77 7.30 8.42
CA HIS A 238 -3.08 7.21 7.78
C HIS A 238 -4.03 6.46 8.69
N TRP A 239 -5.26 6.93 8.80
CA TRP A 239 -6.31 6.22 9.53
C TRP A 239 -7.68 6.43 8.89
N LYS A 240 -8.65 5.67 9.37
CA LYS A 240 -10.06 5.85 9.01
C LYS A 240 -10.73 6.66 10.11
N ASP A 241 -11.50 7.66 9.70
CA ASP A 241 -12.27 8.50 10.61
C ASP A 241 -13.69 8.72 10.08
N VAL A 242 -14.51 9.42 10.86
CA VAL A 242 -15.86 9.83 10.49
C VAL A 242 -15.96 11.34 10.63
N ASP A 243 -16.35 12.04 9.57
CA ASP A 243 -16.56 13.49 9.61
C ASP A 243 -17.84 13.89 10.37
N LYS A 244 -18.09 15.19 10.49
CA LYS A 244 -19.24 15.72 11.24
C LYS A 244 -20.58 15.33 10.59
N GLU A 245 -20.55 15.06 9.29
CA GLU A 245 -21.69 14.66 8.47
C GLU A 245 -21.91 13.14 8.50
N GLY A 246 -21.05 12.38 9.19
CA GLY A 246 -21.14 10.93 9.31
C GLY A 246 -20.51 10.16 8.15
N ASN A 247 -19.81 10.84 7.25
CA ASN A 247 -19.11 10.20 6.14
C ASN A 247 -17.80 9.58 6.61
N THR A 248 -17.45 8.43 6.03
CA THR A 248 -16.12 7.86 6.22
C THR A 248 -15.09 8.69 5.48
N ILE A 249 -14.04 9.12 6.19
CA ILE A 249 -12.91 9.85 5.63
C ILE A 249 -11.60 9.13 5.97
N TYR A 250 -10.54 9.46 5.23
CA TYR A 250 -9.20 8.87 5.35
C TYR A 250 -8.16 9.98 5.50
N PRO A 251 -7.94 10.49 6.72
CA PRO A 251 -6.90 11.47 6.96
C PRO A 251 -5.49 10.91 6.83
N MET A 252 -4.59 11.73 6.27
CA MET A 252 -3.15 11.55 6.29
C MET A 252 -2.54 12.71 7.08
N LYS A 253 -1.83 12.41 8.18
CA LYS A 253 -1.18 13.41 9.03
C LYS A 253 0.33 13.24 9.04
N HIS A 254 1.03 14.36 8.97
CA HIS A 254 2.47 14.41 9.11
C HIS A 254 2.91 14.02 10.52
N LEU A 255 3.85 13.08 10.65
CA LEU A 255 4.47 12.70 11.93
C LEU A 255 5.84 13.34 12.13
N TYR A 256 6.66 13.33 11.09
CA TYR A 256 8.05 13.78 11.17
C TYR A 256 8.62 14.05 9.79
N SER A 257 9.45 15.09 9.67
CA SER A 257 10.26 15.33 8.48
C SER A 257 11.73 15.50 8.82
N ALA A 258 12.57 15.07 7.89
CA ALA A 258 14.02 15.19 7.97
C ALA A 258 14.56 15.80 6.68
N ILE A 259 15.36 16.85 6.82
CA ILE A 259 16.17 17.37 5.71
C ILE A 259 17.40 16.48 5.59
N MET A 260 17.56 15.81 4.45
CA MET A 260 18.54 14.74 4.30
C MET A 260 20.02 15.21 4.34
N ARG A 261 20.32 16.52 4.40
CA ARG A 261 21.71 17.00 4.66
C ARG A 261 22.12 16.85 6.11
N TYR A 262 21.15 16.75 7.00
CA TYR A 262 21.40 16.73 8.43
C TYR A 262 21.33 15.30 8.90
N GLU A 263 22.49 14.69 9.12
CA GLU A 263 22.62 13.31 9.58
C GLU A 263 21.77 13.02 10.82
N SER A 264 21.74 13.94 11.78
CA SER A 264 20.92 13.79 12.99
C SER A 264 19.42 13.67 12.70
N GLN A 265 18.92 14.40 11.69
CA GLN A 265 17.51 14.31 11.29
C GLN A 265 17.24 13.02 10.52
N VAL A 266 18.15 12.60 9.64
CA VAL A 266 18.04 11.32 8.92
C VAL A 266 18.09 10.15 9.90
N ALA A 267 19.00 10.19 10.88
CA ALA A 267 19.09 9.20 11.95
C ALA A 267 17.77 9.12 12.71
N ARG A 268 17.17 10.26 13.07
CA ARG A 268 15.87 10.29 13.76
C ARG A 268 14.73 9.75 12.90
N ALA A 269 14.68 10.08 11.61
CA ALA A 269 13.70 9.50 10.69
C ALA A 269 13.83 7.97 10.66
N ARG A 270 15.06 7.46 10.58
CA ARG A 270 15.34 6.02 10.61
C ARG A 270 14.94 5.38 11.94
N ASP A 271 15.15 6.03 13.08
CA ASP A 271 14.69 5.51 14.38
C ASP A 271 13.17 5.31 14.39
N ILE A 272 12.41 6.28 13.87
CA ILE A 272 10.95 6.18 13.75
C ILE A 272 10.57 5.02 12.84
N LEU A 273 11.23 4.86 11.69
CA LEU A 273 10.97 3.75 10.77
C LEU A 273 11.31 2.39 11.42
N HIS A 274 12.37 2.31 12.22
CA HIS A 274 12.67 1.11 12.99
C HIS A 274 11.59 0.84 14.04
N ASN A 275 11.02 1.86 14.69
CA ASN A 275 9.88 1.66 15.60
C ASN A 275 8.64 1.13 14.86
N VAL A 276 8.38 1.59 13.63
CA VAL A 276 7.32 1.07 12.76
C VAL A 276 7.57 -0.41 12.44
N LEU A 277 8.80 -0.76 12.06
CA LEU A 277 9.20 -2.13 11.78
C LEU A 277 9.06 -3.04 13.01
N ASP A 278 9.55 -2.60 14.17
CA ASP A 278 9.48 -3.36 15.43
C ASP A 278 8.03 -3.61 15.82
N TYR A 279 7.17 -2.58 15.74
CA TYR A 279 5.74 -2.74 15.97
C TYR A 279 5.10 -3.69 14.95
N ALA A 280 5.44 -3.57 13.67
CA ALA A 280 4.92 -4.40 12.60
C ALA A 280 5.25 -5.88 12.82
N THR A 281 6.51 -6.18 13.09
CA THR A 281 7.02 -7.56 13.25
C THR A 281 6.69 -8.18 14.61
N THR A 282 6.18 -7.40 15.56
CA THR A 282 5.75 -7.89 16.88
C THR A 282 4.24 -7.74 17.07
N LYS A 283 3.79 -6.64 17.68
CA LYS A 283 2.42 -6.44 18.15
C LYS A 283 1.39 -6.40 17.04
N ARG A 284 1.72 -5.80 15.89
CA ARG A 284 0.81 -5.78 14.73
C ARG A 284 0.66 -7.20 14.17
N LEU A 285 1.75 -7.91 13.94
CA LEU A 285 1.71 -9.28 13.44
C LEU A 285 0.95 -10.21 14.41
N GLU A 286 1.23 -10.12 15.72
CA GLU A 286 0.52 -10.85 16.76
C GLU A 286 -1.00 -10.58 16.72
N SER A 287 -1.39 -9.31 16.56
CA SER A 287 -2.79 -8.90 16.43
C SER A 287 -3.46 -9.52 15.19
N ILE A 288 -2.81 -9.45 14.03
CA ILE A 288 -3.32 -10.01 12.77
C ILE A 288 -3.46 -11.53 12.88
N GLN A 289 -2.45 -12.22 13.41
CA GLN A 289 -2.46 -13.67 13.61
C GLN A 289 -3.58 -14.10 14.58
N LYS A 290 -3.81 -13.33 15.65
CA LYS A 290 -4.93 -13.57 16.59
C LYS A 290 -6.30 -13.34 15.95
N ALA A 291 -6.42 -12.34 15.08
CA ALA A 291 -7.66 -12.02 14.38
C ALA A 291 -7.99 -13.02 13.25
N LEU A 292 -6.99 -13.66 12.66
CA LEU A 292 -7.15 -14.49 11.46
C LEU A 292 -8.11 -15.69 11.63
N PRO A 293 -8.09 -16.47 12.73
CA PRO A 293 -9.07 -17.54 12.95
C PRO A 293 -10.51 -17.04 12.98
N LEU A 294 -10.75 -15.89 13.64
CA LEU A 294 -12.08 -15.27 13.70
C LEU A 294 -12.49 -14.73 12.33
N PHE A 295 -11.56 -14.12 11.59
CA PHE A 295 -11.77 -13.69 10.22
C PHE A 295 -12.21 -14.85 9.33
N LYS A 296 -11.49 -15.99 9.38
CA LYS A 296 -11.84 -17.22 8.66
C LYS A 296 -13.27 -17.66 8.96
N GLN A 297 -13.63 -17.74 10.24
CA GLN A 297 -14.96 -18.15 10.68
C GLN A 297 -16.07 -17.21 10.18
N HIS A 298 -15.87 -15.90 10.27
CA HIS A 298 -16.89 -14.90 9.91
C HIS A 298 -16.99 -14.64 8.41
N TRP A 299 -15.87 -14.69 7.69
CA TRP A 299 -15.82 -14.47 6.24
C TRP A 299 -16.59 -15.55 5.48
N VAL A 300 -16.43 -16.83 5.86
CA VAL A 300 -17.17 -17.95 5.25
C VAL A 300 -18.68 -17.79 5.46
N LYS A 301 -19.11 -17.44 6.69
CA LYS A 301 -20.54 -17.20 7.00
C LYS A 301 -21.13 -16.07 6.15
N ARG A 302 -20.36 -15.01 5.87
CA ARG A 302 -20.81 -13.88 5.04
C ARG A 302 -20.93 -14.28 3.56
N LYS A 303 -19.98 -15.06 3.03
CA LYS A 303 -20.09 -15.57 1.65
C LYS A 303 -21.29 -16.49 1.46
N GLY A 304 -21.56 -17.40 2.42
CA GLY A 304 -22.69 -18.32 2.35
C GLY A 304 -24.06 -17.64 2.40
N LYS A 305 -24.21 -16.56 3.17
CA LYS A 305 -25.47 -15.79 3.25
C LYS A 305 -25.84 -15.08 1.95
N ASN A 306 -24.85 -14.63 1.18
CA ASN A 306 -25.11 -13.95 -0.09
C ASN A 306 -25.50 -14.91 -1.22
N THR A 307 -25.36 -16.23 -1.04
CA THR A 307 -25.71 -17.23 -2.06
C THR A 307 -27.15 -17.73 -1.92
N THR A 308 -27.86 -17.43 -0.82
CA THR A 308 -29.19 -18.01 -0.53
C THR A 308 -30.37 -17.06 -0.73
N SER A 309 -30.14 -15.80 -1.15
CA SER A 309 -31.19 -14.78 -1.23
C SER A 309 -31.66 -14.40 -2.65
N ASN A 310 -31.46 -15.26 -3.65
CA ASN A 310 -31.99 -15.07 -5.02
C ASN A 310 -32.64 -16.33 -5.60
N THR A 311 -33.47 -17.03 -4.81
CA THR A 311 -34.46 -17.98 -5.35
C THR A 311 -35.86 -17.45 -5.13
N THR A 312 -36.30 -16.58 -6.04
CA THR A 312 -37.72 -16.37 -6.31
C THR A 312 -38.31 -17.71 -6.78
N PRO A 313 -39.40 -18.23 -6.18
CA PRO A 313 -40.01 -19.45 -6.67
C PRO A 313 -40.67 -19.17 -8.02
N LEU A 314 -40.07 -19.69 -9.09
CA LEU A 314 -40.69 -19.74 -10.40
C LEU A 314 -41.94 -20.63 -10.30
N LYS A 315 -43.11 -20.01 -10.50
CA LYS A 315 -44.36 -20.70 -10.81
C LYS A 315 -44.13 -21.68 -11.96
N PRO A 316 -44.70 -22.90 -11.92
CA PRO A 316 -44.56 -23.86 -13.00
C PRO A 316 -45.24 -23.32 -14.28
N PRO A 317 -44.60 -23.47 -15.46
CA PRO A 317 -45.20 -23.04 -16.71
C PRO A 317 -46.30 -24.01 -17.15
N ILE A 318 -47.40 -23.42 -17.61
CA ILE A 318 -48.51 -24.10 -18.27
C ILE A 318 -48.01 -24.72 -19.58
N ARG A 319 -48.28 -26.03 -19.74
CA ARG A 319 -48.08 -26.78 -20.97
C ARG A 319 -48.98 -26.23 -22.08
N THR A 320 -48.38 -25.76 -23.16
CA THR A 320 -49.01 -25.78 -24.49
C THR A 320 -47.98 -26.29 -25.50
N SER A 321 -48.29 -27.45 -26.06
CA SER A 321 -47.67 -28.05 -27.24
C SER A 321 -47.78 -27.14 -28.45
N VAL A 322 -46.80 -27.20 -29.37
CA VAL A 322 -46.98 -27.55 -30.80
C VAL A 322 -45.68 -27.27 -31.59
N SER A 323 -45.22 -28.34 -32.28
CA SER A 323 -44.40 -28.49 -33.50
C SER A 323 -43.13 -27.65 -33.78
N SER A 324 -42.03 -28.37 -33.98
CA SER A 324 -40.86 -28.04 -34.84
C SER A 324 -41.24 -27.99 -36.34
N PRO A 325 -40.42 -27.44 -37.27
CA PRO A 325 -39.11 -27.99 -37.64
C PRO A 325 -38.00 -27.00 -38.09
N SER A 326 -36.74 -27.49 -38.05
CA SER A 326 -35.54 -27.16 -38.87
C SER A 326 -35.11 -25.68 -38.99
N SER A 327 -33.83 -25.27 -39.02
CA SER A 327 -32.56 -25.85 -39.46
C SER A 327 -31.49 -24.77 -39.25
N GLY A 328 -30.21 -25.13 -39.17
CA GLY A 328 -29.10 -24.21 -39.47
C GLY A 328 -28.05 -24.08 -38.37
N LEU A 329 -27.03 -24.93 -38.45
CA LEU A 329 -25.72 -24.66 -37.87
C LEU A 329 -25.09 -23.44 -38.57
N GLU A 330 -24.59 -22.47 -37.81
CA GLU A 330 -23.41 -21.70 -38.23
C GLU A 330 -22.61 -21.23 -37.01
N ILE A 331 -21.37 -21.72 -36.97
CA ILE A 331 -20.32 -21.41 -36.00
C ILE A 331 -19.63 -20.15 -36.50
N SER A 332 -19.55 -19.10 -35.67
CA SER A 332 -18.56 -18.05 -35.88
C SER A 332 -17.98 -17.54 -34.56
N THR A 333 -16.66 -17.63 -34.47
CA THR A 333 -15.81 -17.09 -33.40
C THR A 333 -15.24 -15.74 -33.84
N PRO A 334 -15.09 -14.75 -32.95
CA PRO A 334 -14.28 -13.57 -33.26
C PRO A 334 -12.85 -13.69 -32.75
N SER A 335 -11.95 -13.32 -33.66
CA SER A 335 -10.49 -13.37 -33.62
C SER A 335 -9.83 -12.48 -32.55
N ARG A 336 -8.81 -13.03 -31.88
CA ARG A 336 -7.74 -12.30 -31.17
C ARG A 336 -6.90 -11.50 -32.16
N LYS A 337 -6.76 -10.18 -31.95
CA LYS A 337 -5.72 -9.35 -32.57
C LYS A 337 -4.55 -9.17 -31.60
N SER A 338 -3.43 -9.83 -31.90
CA SER A 338 -2.13 -9.64 -31.26
C SER A 338 -1.42 -8.41 -31.83
N ASN A 339 -1.10 -7.42 -31.00
CA ASN A 339 -0.22 -6.32 -31.39
C ASN A 339 1.23 -6.65 -31.06
N LYS A 340 2.00 -6.87 -32.13
CA LYS A 340 3.45 -7.10 -32.18
C LYS A 340 4.15 -5.75 -32.14
N ARG A 341 4.82 -5.39 -31.04
CA ARG A 341 5.76 -4.24 -30.99
C ARG A 341 7.20 -4.73 -31.12
N ARG A 342 7.88 -4.16 -32.11
CA ARG A 342 9.26 -4.40 -32.51
C ARG A 342 10.23 -3.91 -31.43
N ARG A 343 11.20 -4.77 -31.14
CA ARG A 343 12.48 -4.53 -30.48
C ARG A 343 13.39 -3.79 -31.46
N THR A 344 13.99 -2.68 -31.05
CA THR A 344 15.14 -2.07 -31.73
C THR A 344 16.34 -2.19 -30.79
N GLU A 345 17.27 -3.04 -31.20
CA GLU A 345 18.64 -3.09 -30.71
C GLU A 345 19.35 -1.76 -31.05
N ARG A 346 20.13 -1.24 -30.11
CA ARG A 346 21.28 -0.39 -30.41
C ARG A 346 22.43 -0.85 -29.55
N ASP A 347 23.44 -1.32 -30.25
CA ASP A 347 24.73 -1.75 -29.76
C ASP A 347 25.53 -0.62 -29.12
N ASP A 348 26.35 -1.07 -28.18
CA ASP A 348 27.46 -0.42 -27.54
C ASP A 348 28.49 0.13 -28.53
N LYS A 349 29.06 1.29 -28.21
CA LYS A 349 30.46 1.58 -28.54
C LYS A 349 31.17 2.21 -27.35
N GLU A 350 32.19 1.48 -26.93
CA GLU A 350 33.32 1.86 -26.10
C GLU A 350 33.88 3.25 -26.45
N TYR A 351 34.30 3.98 -25.44
CA TYR A 351 35.43 4.90 -25.56
C TYR A 351 36.35 4.71 -24.35
N VAL A 352 37.49 4.07 -24.64
CA VAL A 352 38.71 4.12 -23.84
C VAL A 352 39.55 5.24 -24.42
N GLY A 353 39.98 6.18 -23.58
CA GLY A 353 40.82 7.33 -23.92
C GLY A 353 40.90 8.28 -22.74
#